data_AF-A0A8T2WGA1-F1
#
_entry.id   AF-A0A8T2WGA1-F1
#
_cell.length_a   1.000
_cell.length_b   1.000
_cell.length_c   1.000
_cell.angle_alpha   90.00
_cell.angle_beta   90.00
_cell.angle_gamma   90.00
#
_symmetry.space_group_name_H-M   'P 1'
#
loop_
_entity.id
_entity.type
_entity.pdbx_description
1 polymer ?
#
loop_
_entity_poly.entity_id
_entity_poly.type
_entity_poly.pdbx_seq_one_letter_code
_entity_poly.pdbx_strand_id
1 'polypeptide(L)'
;MGSHWLKEETGRWTHIKREERECKQCAGKEMNTVETVEHMVFKCPNYDDIRADFSCLDFSNNNLNEFLEQQQTQLGSFVKKCEEQHRVLNPPPPRRHRRRRAS
;
A
#
# COMPACT_ATOMS: atom_id res chain seq x y z
N MET A 1 15.00 11.90 7.20
CA MET A 1 14.28 10.63 7.45
C MET A 1 13.28 10.46 6.34
N GLY A 2 13.65 9.70 5.30
CA GLY A 2 12.86 9.58 4.08
C GLY A 2 11.76 8.53 4.21
N SER A 3 10.53 8.94 3.94
CA SER A 3 9.37 8.17 3.49
C SER A 3 9.73 6.83 2.83
N HIS A 4 9.81 5.78 3.66
CA HIS A 4 10.11 4.42 3.21
C HIS A 4 8.91 3.70 2.56
N TRP A 5 7.73 4.32 2.51
CA TRP A 5 6.52 3.73 1.93
C TRP A 5 6.34 4.01 0.43
N LEU A 6 6.97 5.07 -0.08
CA LEU A 6 7.10 5.35 -1.52
C LEU A 6 8.35 4.71 -2.12
N LYS A 7 9.24 4.18 -1.29
CA LYS A 7 10.10 3.09 -1.73
C LYS A 7 9.18 1.91 -1.94
N GLU A 8 8.80 1.71 -3.20
CA GLU A 8 8.24 0.46 -3.70
C GLU A 8 8.75 -0.70 -2.85
N GLU A 9 7.85 -1.50 -2.28
CA GLU A 9 8.21 -2.60 -1.39
C GLU A 9 9.42 -3.37 -1.95
N THR A 10 10.60 -3.07 -1.44
CA THR A 10 11.79 -3.92 -1.59
C THR A 10 11.65 -5.17 -0.70
N GLY A 11 10.52 -5.30 0.00
CA GLY A 11 10.27 -6.17 1.13
C GLY A 11 9.22 -7.25 0.91
N ARG A 12 9.19 -7.88 -0.26
CA ARG A 12 8.76 -9.28 -0.41
C ARG A 12 9.38 -9.84 -1.69
N TRP A 13 10.44 -10.64 -1.54
CA TRP A 13 10.97 -11.44 -2.63
C TRP A 13 9.99 -12.60 -2.87
N THR A 14 8.88 -12.32 -3.55
CA THR A 14 7.84 -13.31 -3.84
C THR A 14 8.18 -14.20 -5.03
N HIS A 15 9.41 -14.12 -5.58
CA HIS A 15 9.79 -14.74 -6.86
C HIS A 15 8.91 -14.36 -8.07
N ILE A 16 7.97 -13.42 -7.90
CA ILE A 16 7.04 -12.93 -8.91
C ILE A 16 7.51 -11.54 -9.35
N LYS A 17 7.55 -11.31 -10.67
CA LYS A 17 7.94 -10.01 -11.22
C LYS A 17 6.95 -8.95 -10.75
N ARG A 18 7.42 -7.71 -10.55
CA ARG A 18 6.58 -6.61 -10.06
C ARG A 18 5.31 -6.41 -10.92
N GLU A 19 5.47 -6.52 -12.22
CA GLU A 19 4.41 -6.42 -13.24
C GLU A 19 3.32 -7.50 -13.10
N GLU A 20 3.63 -8.60 -12.41
CA GLU A 20 2.74 -9.75 -12.22
C GLU A 20 2.15 -9.78 -10.80
N ARG A 21 2.44 -8.78 -9.96
CA ARG A 21 1.91 -8.69 -8.60
C ARG A 21 0.53 -8.05 -8.64
N GLU A 22 -0.50 -8.88 -8.69
CA GLU A 22 -1.88 -8.41 -8.65
C GLU A 22 -2.25 -7.86 -7.27
N CYS A 23 -3.00 -6.75 -7.26
CA CYS A 23 -3.59 -6.23 -6.04
C CYS A 23 -4.68 -7.19 -5.55
N LYS A 24 -4.41 -7.87 -4.43
CA LYS A 24 -5.32 -8.84 -3.83
C LYS A 24 -6.66 -8.24 -3.40
N GLN A 25 -6.72 -6.93 -3.21
CA GLN A 25 -7.92 -6.21 -2.80
C GLN A 25 -8.82 -5.87 -4.00
N CYS A 26 -8.21 -5.76 -5.18
CA CYS A 26 -8.91 -5.55 -6.44
C CYS A 26 -9.21 -6.87 -7.16
N ALA A 27 -8.49 -7.95 -6.81
CA ALA A 27 -8.74 -9.30 -7.31
C ALA A 27 -10.23 -9.68 -7.13
N GLY A 28 -10.94 -9.83 -8.24
CA GLY A 28 -12.37 -10.14 -8.28
C GLY A 28 -13.31 -8.96 -8.55
N LYS A 29 -12.83 -7.71 -8.44
CA LYS A 29 -13.55 -6.49 -8.88
C LYS A 29 -12.99 -5.94 -10.19
N GLU A 30 -11.67 -5.97 -10.32
CA GLU A 30 -10.94 -5.61 -11.52
C GLU A 30 -9.94 -6.73 -11.82
N MET A 31 -9.97 -7.25 -13.05
CA MET A 31 -9.09 -8.33 -13.46
C MET A 31 -7.73 -7.75 -13.87
N ASN A 32 -6.63 -8.32 -13.36
CA ASN A 32 -5.23 -7.97 -13.66
C ASN A 32 -4.73 -6.58 -13.20
N THR A 33 -5.33 -5.99 -12.16
CA THR A 33 -4.80 -4.72 -11.63
C THR A 33 -3.52 -4.96 -10.82
N VAL A 34 -2.39 -4.43 -11.28
CA VAL A 34 -1.09 -4.56 -10.62
C VAL A 34 -1.03 -3.68 -9.37
N GLU A 35 -0.53 -4.25 -8.27
CA GLU A 35 -0.31 -3.57 -6.99
C GLU A 35 0.90 -2.63 -7.07
N THR A 36 0.73 -1.50 -7.75
CA THR A 36 1.72 -0.42 -7.83
C THR A 36 1.43 0.68 -6.80
N VAL A 37 2.43 1.51 -6.53
CA VAL A 37 2.27 2.70 -5.67
C VAL A 37 1.22 3.64 -6.26
N GLU A 38 1.24 3.87 -7.58
CA GLU A 38 0.21 4.68 -8.25
C GLU A 38 -1.19 4.08 -8.10
N HIS A 39 -1.34 2.76 -8.25
CA HIS A 39 -2.62 2.11 -8.02
C HIS A 39 -3.11 2.34 -6.59
N MET A 40 -2.25 2.12 -5.59
CA MET A 40 -2.59 2.30 -4.18
C MET A 40 -2.99 3.75 -3.86
N VAL A 41 -2.20 4.73 -4.34
CA VAL A 41 -2.42 6.15 -4.06
C VAL A 41 -3.69 6.66 -4.75
N PHE A 42 -3.88 6.37 -6.03
CA PHE A 42 -4.90 7.05 -6.84
C PHE A 42 -6.14 6.21 -7.17
N LYS A 43 -6.03 4.87 -7.21
CA LYS A 43 -7.03 4.02 -7.88
C LYS A 43 -7.65 2.94 -7.00
N CYS A 44 -6.91 2.42 -6.02
CA CYS A 44 -7.34 1.27 -5.24
C CYS A 44 -8.56 1.65 -4.38
N PRO A 45 -9.74 1.04 -4.59
CA PRO A 45 -10.96 1.45 -3.90
C PRO A 45 -10.88 1.28 -2.38
N ASN A 46 -10.03 0.38 -1.91
CA ASN A 46 -9.84 0.16 -0.48
C ASN A 46 -9.13 1.34 0.24
N TYR A 47 -8.63 2.32 -0.51
CA TYR A 47 -8.04 3.55 0.00
C TYR A 47 -8.90 4.78 -0.29
N ASP A 48 -10.13 4.61 -0.81
CA ASP A 48 -11.05 5.72 -1.12
C ASP A 48 -11.36 6.56 0.13
N ASP A 49 -11.71 5.91 1.24
CA ASP A 49 -12.03 6.61 2.49
C ASP A 49 -10.84 7.41 3.01
N ILE A 50 -9.62 6.86 2.87
CA ILE A 50 -8.40 7.56 3.26
C ILE A 50 -8.17 8.75 2.32
N ARG A 51 -8.35 8.61 1.01
CA ARG A 51 -8.26 9.76 0.09
C ARG A 51 -9.26 10.86 0.46
N ALA A 52 -10.48 10.48 0.81
CA ALA A 52 -11.53 11.41 1.22
C ALA A 52 -11.15 12.18 2.50
N ASP A 53 -10.53 11.52 3.47
CA ASP A 53 -10.03 12.15 4.70
C ASP A 53 -8.87 13.15 4.46
N PHE A 54 -8.15 13.00 3.35
CA PHE A 54 -7.02 13.86 2.96
C PHE A 54 -7.37 14.76 1.77
N SER A 55 -8.54 15.39 1.77
CA SER A 55 -9.00 16.29 0.69
C SER A 55 -8.10 17.52 0.45
N CYS A 56 -7.14 17.78 1.34
CA CYS A 56 -6.12 18.82 1.18
C CYS A 56 -4.99 18.41 0.22
N LEU A 57 -4.88 17.12 -0.11
CA LEU A 57 -3.99 16.60 -1.12
C LEU A 57 -4.73 16.51 -2.46
N ASP A 58 -4.03 16.84 -3.54
CA ASP A 58 -4.54 16.75 -4.90
C ASP A 58 -4.26 15.36 -5.50
N PHE A 59 -5.31 14.56 -5.67
CA PHE A 59 -5.23 13.24 -6.28
C PHE A 59 -5.59 13.25 -7.78
N SER A 60 -5.95 14.40 -8.35
CA SER A 60 -6.57 14.48 -9.69
C SER A 60 -5.58 14.23 -10.84
N ASN A 61 -4.31 14.63 -10.69
CA ASN A 61 -3.31 14.53 -11.75
C ASN A 61 -2.85 13.09 -12.01
N ASN A 62 -3.16 12.13 -11.13
CA ASN A 62 -2.70 10.73 -11.23
C ASN A 62 -1.18 10.59 -11.46
N ASN A 63 -0.40 11.60 -11.10
CA ASN A 63 1.04 11.66 -11.32
C ASN A 63 1.74 11.55 -9.97
N LEU A 64 2.48 10.47 -9.77
CA LEU A 64 3.13 10.23 -8.49
C LEU A 64 4.16 11.31 -8.18
N ASN A 65 4.97 11.75 -9.15
CA ASN A 65 6.02 12.74 -8.89
C ASN A 65 5.43 14.07 -8.40
N GLU A 66 4.40 14.58 -9.09
CA GLU A 66 3.71 15.80 -8.68
C GLU A 66 3.00 15.64 -7.33
N PHE A 67 2.41 14.46 -7.08
CA PHE A 67 1.79 14.15 -5.79
C PHE A 67 2.81 14.21 -4.65
N LEU A 68 4.05 13.77 -4.88
CA LEU A 68 5.11 13.80 -3.88
C LEU A 68 5.69 15.17 -3.59
N GLU A 69 5.42 16.16 -4.43
CA GLU A 69 5.84 17.55 -4.24
C GLU A 69 4.87 18.35 -3.34
N GLN A 70 3.72 17.77 -3.00
CA GLN A 70 2.71 18.42 -2.13
C GLN A 70 3.17 18.56 -0.67
N GLN A 71 2.29 19.08 0.19
CA GLN A 71 2.61 19.36 1.59
C GLN A 71 3.08 18.10 2.34
N GLN A 72 4.38 18.06 2.66
CA GLN A 72 5.06 16.87 3.19
C GLN A 72 4.47 16.33 4.51
N THR A 73 3.91 17.19 5.36
CA THR A 73 3.24 16.78 6.61
C THR A 73 1.95 16.01 6.36
N GLN A 74 1.18 16.42 5.34
CA GLN A 74 -0.05 15.74 4.93
C GLN A 74 0.29 14.44 4.21
N LEU A 75 1.26 14.48 3.31
CA LEU A 75 1.76 13.27 2.65
C LEU A 75 2.24 12.22 3.65
N GLY A 76 3.01 12.62 4.67
CA GLY A 76 3.47 11.71 5.72
C GLY A 76 2.31 11.09 6.52
N SER A 77 1.28 11.88 6.81
CA SER A 77 0.09 11.42 7.54
C SER A 77 -0.77 10.48 6.69
N PHE A 78 -0.97 10.82 5.42
CA PHE A 78 -1.66 10.00 4.42
C PHE A 78 -0.97 8.65 4.26
N VAL A 79 0.34 8.67 4.01
CA VAL A 79 1.16 7.46 3.90
C VAL A 79 0.99 6.58 5.13
N LYS A 80 1.08 7.15 6.34
CA LYS A 80 0.91 6.41 7.59
C LYS A 80 -0.44 5.68 7.66
N LYS A 81 -1.53 6.37 7.29
CA LYS A 81 -2.88 5.77 7.25
C LYS A 81 -2.98 4.65 6.23
N CYS A 82 -2.38 4.85 5.07
CA CYS A 82 -2.32 3.81 4.06
C CYS A 82 -1.50 2.59 4.54
N GLU A 83 -0.41 2.78 5.31
CA GLU A 83 0.34 1.66 5.91
C GLU A 83 -0.52 0.86 6.91
N GLU A 84 -1.23 1.58 7.78
CA GLU A 84 -2.11 0.98 8.78
C GLU A 84 -3.18 0.13 8.12
N GLN A 85 -3.85 0.68 7.10
CA GLN A 85 -4.87 -0.03 6.33
C GLN A 85 -4.27 -1.24 5.60
N HIS A 86 -3.12 -1.09 4.96
CA HIS A 86 -2.49 -2.19 4.24
C HIS A 86 -2.14 -3.38 5.16
N ARG A 87 -1.71 -3.11 6.40
CA ARG A 87 -1.43 -4.17 7.39
C ARG A 87 -2.69 -4.89 7.85
N VAL A 88 -3.82 -4.19 7.95
CA VAL A 88 -5.12 -4.80 8.27
C VAL A 88 -5.57 -5.74 7.15
N LEU A 89 -5.36 -5.33 5.90
CA LEU A 89 -5.70 -6.14 4.72
C LEU A 89 -4.74 -7.31 4.47
N ASN A 90 -3.47 -7.13 4.80
CA ASN A 90 -2.41 -8.11 4.62
C ASN A 90 -1.75 -8.48 5.96
N PRO A 91 -2.51 -9.09 6.89
CA PRO A 91 -1.96 -9.44 8.19
C PRO A 91 -0.81 -10.44 8.03
N PRO A 92 0.27 -10.31 8.82
CA PRO A 92 1.33 -11.31 8.81
C PRO A 92 0.76 -12.67 9.22
N PRO A 93 1.29 -13.79 8.69
CA PRO A 93 0.85 -15.11 9.09
C PRO A 93 1.01 -15.25 10.62
N PRO A 94 0.07 -15.93 11.30
CA PRO A 94 0.15 -16.12 12.74
C PRO A 94 1.48 -16.79 13.09
N ARG A 95 2.21 -16.21 14.05
CA ARG A 95 3.46 -16.81 14.53
C ARG A 95 3.14 -18.19 15.08
N ARG A 96 3.57 -19.25 14.37
CA ARG A 96 3.49 -20.62 14.88
C ARG A 96 4.32 -20.67 16.15
N HIS A 97 3.67 -20.72 17.31
CA HIS A 97 4.34 -21.09 18.55
C HIS A 97 4.97 -22.47 18.33
N ARG A 98 6.30 -22.53 18.31
CA ARG A 98 7.06 -23.78 18.36
C ARG A 98 6.60 -24.50 19.63
N ARG A 99 5.71 -25.50 19.51
CA ARG A 99 5.46 -26.45 20.59
C ARG A 99 6.81 -27.11 20.88
N ARG A 100 7.45 -26.76 21.99
CA ARG A 100 8.56 -27.53 22.52
C ARG A 100 8.01 -28.94 22.76
N ARG A 101 8.48 -29.92 21.99
CA ARG A 101 8.35 -31.32 22.39
C ARG A 101 9.16 -31.45 23.67
N ALA A 102 8.48 -31.68 24.79
CA ALA A 102 9.11 -32.24 25.96
C ALA A 102 9.39 -33.71 25.63
N SER A 103 10.65 -34.10 25.69
CA SER A 103 11.10 -35.49 25.71
C SER A 103 11.14 -35.98 27.14
#